data_AF-A0A534U070-F1
#
_entry.id   AF-A0A534U070-F1
#
_cell.length_a   1.000
_cell.length_b   1.000
_cell.length_c   1.000
_cell.angle_alpha   90.00
_cell.angle_beta   90.00
_cell.angle_gamma   90.00
#
_symmetry.space_group_name_H-M   'P 1'
#
loop_
_entity.id
_entity.type
_entity.pdbx_description
1 polymer ?
#
loop_
_entity_poly.entity_id
_entity_poly.type
_entity_poly.pdbx_seq_one_letter_code
_entity_poly.pdbx_strand_id
1 'polypeptide(L)' 'MAMNAWELIFRQSRVNNGAYDGDELPRQNWAWPRGTWFQRRLRYLRRGSGKYSTELAKGRLQ' A
#
# COMPACT_ATOMS: atom_id res chain seq x y z
N MET A 1 4.02 17.59 36.46
CA MET A 1 4.36 16.32 35.77
C MET A 1 3.95 16.47 34.32
N ALA A 2 4.89 16.60 33.39
CA ALA A 2 4.56 16.66 31.97
C ALA A 2 4.12 15.28 31.49
N MET A 3 2.98 15.20 30.82
CA MET A 3 2.57 13.96 30.17
C MET A 3 3.54 13.62 29.05
N ASN A 4 4.00 12.36 29.03
CA ASN A 4 4.74 11.88 27.89
C ASN A 4 3.79 11.72 26.68
N ALA A 5 4.33 11.84 25.47
CA ALA A 5 3.53 11.82 24.25
C ALA A 5 2.71 10.52 24.10
N TRP A 6 3.23 9.39 24.56
CA TRP A 6 2.56 8.10 24.49
C TRP A 6 1.31 8.03 25.37
N GLU A 7 1.36 8.59 26.58
CA GLU A 7 0.22 8.64 27.48
C GLU A 7 -0.90 9.52 26.91
N LEU A 8 -0.53 10.64 26.28
CA LEU A 8 -1.48 11.52 25.59
C LEU A 8 -2.16 10.81 24.41
N ILE A 9 -1.37 10.16 23.55
CA ILE A 9 -1.88 9.38 22.42
C ILE A 9 -2.83 8.27 22.90
N PHE A 10 -2.46 7.57 23.97
CA PHE A 10 -3.28 6.49 24.52
C PHE A 10 -4.62 7.01 25.03
N ARG A 11 -4.65 8.15 25.74
CA ARG A 11 -5.88 8.77 26.24
C ARG A 11 -6.77 9.33 25.13
N GLN A 12 -6.21 9.73 23.99
CA GLN A 12 -6.98 10.22 22.85
C GLN A 12 -7.45 9.10 21.91
N SER A 13 -7.01 7.86 22.13
CA SER A 13 -7.41 6.75 21.28
C SER A 13 -8.89 6.38 21.48
N ARG A 14 -9.54 5.98 20.39
CA ARG A 14 -10.95 5.56 20.36
C ARG A 14 -11.28 4.46 21.38
N VAL A 15 -10.37 3.49 21.57
CA VAL A 15 -10.58 2.36 22.49
C VAL A 15 -10.68 2.79 23.96
N ASN A 16 -10.15 3.97 24.30
CA ASN A 16 -10.16 4.54 25.64
C ASN A 16 -11.20 5.67 25.81
N ASN A 17 -12.21 5.72 24.92
CA ASN A 17 -13.21 6.80 24.88
C ASN A 17 -12.58 8.20 24.75
N GLY A 18 -11.38 8.28 24.16
CA GLY A 18 -10.74 9.55 23.86
C GLY A 18 -11.52 10.32 22.79
N ALA A 19 -11.32 11.64 22.76
CA ALA A 19 -11.79 12.48 21.66
C ALA A 19 -11.11 12.02 20.37
N TYR A 20 -11.81 11.19 19.60
CA TYR A 20 -11.35 10.58 18.36
C TYR A 20 -12.29 10.98 17.23
N ASP A 21 -11.96 12.08 16.57
CA ASP A 21 -12.76 12.60 15.45
C ASP A 21 -12.56 11.78 14.16
N GLY A 22 -11.80 10.68 14.21
CA GLY A 22 -11.55 9.81 13.07
C GLY A 22 -12.81 9.15 12.51
N ASP A 23 -13.88 9.05 13.30
CA ASP A 23 -15.20 8.61 12.84
C ASP A 23 -15.99 9.72 12.11
N GLU A 24 -15.67 11.00 12.39
CA GLU A 24 -16.26 12.17 11.72
C GLU A 24 -15.52 12.53 10.44
N LEU A 25 -14.27 12.07 10.30
CA LEU A 25 -13.53 12.23 9.06
C LEU A 25 -14.32 11.57 7.92
N PRO A 26 -14.49 12.27 6.77
CA PRO A 26 -15.08 11.66 5.60
C PRO A 26 -14.32 10.37 5.31
N ARG A 27 -15.04 9.25 5.18
CA ARG A 27 -14.45 8.02 4.65
C ARG A 27 -13.85 8.37 3.30
N GLN A 28 -12.53 8.58 3.25
CA GLN A 28 -11.86 8.89 2.02
C GLN A 28 -12.07 7.71 1.09
N ASN A 29 -12.81 7.94 0.01
CA ASN A 29 -12.83 7.04 -1.13
C ASN A 29 -11.47 7.18 -1.82
N TRP A 30 -10.44 6.59 -1.21
CA TRP A 30 -9.09 6.61 -1.73
C TRP A 30 -9.05 5.72 -2.96
N ALA A 31 -9.23 6.34 -4.13
CA ALA A 31 -8.96 5.69 -5.38
C ALA A 31 -7.44 5.55 -5.53
N TRP A 32 -6.96 4.33 -5.72
CA TRP A 32 -5.54 4.12 -5.99
C TRP A 32 -5.13 4.88 -7.26
N PRO A 33 -4.04 5.67 -7.23
CA PRO A 33 -3.63 6.47 -8.38
C PRO A 33 -3.33 5.55 -9.59
N ARG A 34 -3.86 5.94 -10.75
CA ARG A 34 -3.66 5.24 -12.03
C ARG A 34 -2.61 5.94 -12.87
N GLY A 35 -1.91 5.20 -13.73
CA GLY A 35 -0.89 5.74 -14.63
C GLY A 35 0.43 6.10 -13.94
N THR A 36 0.63 5.63 -12.69
CA THR A 36 1.86 5.90 -11.94
C THR A 36 3.08 5.36 -12.66
N TRP A 37 4.25 5.97 -12.40
CA TRP A 37 5.51 5.48 -12.94
C TRP A 37 5.73 4.00 -12.60
N PHE A 38 5.41 3.58 -11.37
CA PHE A 38 5.51 2.19 -10.94
C PHE A 38 4.64 1.25 -11.79
N GLN A 39 3.35 1.58 -11.98
CA GLN A 39 2.45 0.79 -12.83
C GLN A 39 2.96 0.68 -14.27
N ARG A 40 3.52 1.78 -14.80
CA ARG A 40 4.10 1.83 -16.14
C ARG A 40 5.34 0.94 -16.24
N ARG A 41 6.27 1.07 -15.28
CA ARG A 41 7.49 0.25 -15.22
C ARG A 41 7.16 -1.24 -15.09
N LEU A 42 6.22 -1.59 -14.22
CA LEU A 42 5.76 -2.96 -14.04
C LEU A 42 5.19 -3.56 -15.33
N ARG A 43 4.41 -2.76 -16.10
CA ARG A 43 3.89 -3.18 -17.42
C ARG A 43 5.02 -3.48 -18.40
N TYR A 44 6.05 -2.63 -18.46
CA TYR A 44 7.21 -2.88 -19.32
C TYR A 44 7.96 -4.16 -18.93
N LEU A 45 8.21 -4.37 -17.64
CA LEU A 45 8.90 -5.56 -17.14
C LEU A 45 8.12 -6.85 -17.46
N ARG A 46 6.80 -6.85 -17.26
CA ARG A 46 5.93 -7.99 -17.60
C ARG A 46 5.86 -8.28 -19.09
N ARG A 47 5.96 -7.26 -19.95
CA ARG A 47 6.04 -7.44 -21.41
C ARG A 47 7.39 -8.02 -21.85
N GLY A 48 8.47 -7.67 -21.15
CA GLY A 48 9.80 -8.20 -21.43
C GLY A 48 10.01 -9.65 -20.96
N SER A 49 9.33 -10.08 -19.89
CA SER A 49 9.52 -11.40 -19.29
C SER A 49 8.94 -12.57 -20.11
N GLY A 50 8.01 -12.32 -21.05
CA GLY A 50 7.41 -13.38 -21.86
C GLY A 50 8.37 -14.02 -22.89
N LYS A 51 9.44 -13.32 -23.27
CA LYS A 51 10.44 -13.82 -24.24
C LYS A 51 11.39 -14.83 -23.58
N TYR A 52 11.88 -14.51 -22.40
CA TYR A 52 12.78 -15.39 -21.65
C TYR A 52 12.08 -16.64 -21.11
N SER A 53 10.78 -16.57 -20.75
CA SER A 53 10.03 -17.74 -20.29
C SER A 53 9.75 -18.75 -21.40
N THR A 54 9.53 -18.29 -22.64
CA THR A 54 9.29 -19.19 -23.79
C THR A 54 10.55 -19.84 -24.29
N GLU A 55 11.70 -19.16 -24.26
CA GLU A 55 13.00 -19.76 -24.57
C GLU A 55 13.43 -20.80 -23.52
N LEU A 56 13.27 -20.50 -22.22
CA LEU A 56 13.52 -21.45 -21.14
C LEU A 56 12.60 -22.68 -21.21
N ALA A 57 11.34 -22.50 -21.63
CA ALA A 57 10.41 -23.62 -21.84
C ALA A 57 10.78 -24.50 -23.04
N LYS A 58 11.32 -23.91 -24.12
CA LYS A 58 11.78 -24.65 -25.30
C LYS A 58 13.04 -25.46 -25.04
N GLY A 59 13.99 -24.93 -24.26
CA GLY A 59 15.24 -25.62 -23.92
C GLY A 59 15.08 -26.78 -22.93
N ARG A 60 13.92 -26.94 -22.29
CA ARG A 60 13.61 -28.02 -21.34
C ARG A 60 12.95 -29.24 -21.97
N LEU A 61 12.54 -29.13 -23.23
CA LEU A 61 11.84 -30.18 -23.99
C LEU A 61 12.75 -30.89 -25.01
N GLN A 62 14.04 -30.59 -25.01
CA GLN A 62 15.11 -31.32 -25.72
C GLN A 62 15.90 -32.13 -24.70
#